data_AF-A0A179HHU6-F1
#
_entry.id   AF-A0A179HHU6-F1
#
_cell.length_a   1.000
_cell.length_b   1.000
_cell.length_c   1.000
_cell.angle_alpha   90.00
_cell.angle_beta   90.00
_cell.angle_gamma   90.00
#
_symmetry.space_group_name_H-M   'P 1'
#
loop_
_entity.id
_entity.type
_entity.pdbx_description
1 polymer ?
#
loop_
_entity_poly.entity_id
_entity_poly.type
_entity_poly.pdbx_seq_one_letter_code
_entity_poly.pdbx_strand_id
1 'polypeptide(L)'
;MALIQRAFDEVELFVLFSWRDWFAAIVPSFLFAAGPILTLPPDVAIRRCLLMLSWSILYIYAFTLLNQVLGLEEDRVNKPDRPIPSGRVSMRGAQTRCVVVWVLFLSTSLLERTIWCENLIHAVFSAFLSCTRPGGHWIGKNVVGMSVMGGAMLSTSRKIMGDAWSKSQAIATRNNMMASNTESPDATAEDRKQPTRVPPDVHIYDTIEEPTILREMIVEDVYLLGGQFAILCQFAHPSLARGASKHSTFASRIPTRLRNTARFLNAAVFGTPREKAAIFSVIHRYHARVRGDGYDANDPELHRWTAATLFVSLVVVHEALFGKIERPRLEAMYRQAAVFGTSLRMPPELWPATLDEFWAYWDEQVETLEVTDEARELARALLWPAGLPWNLRAVTPFARLMTAHLLPARLAREYGLEPSALSWAQYHAAVAAMATVYPRLPDSVRHRMHNEYMADLERAVARIEKTGHWGRDENL
;
A
#
# COMPACT_ATOMS: atom_id res chain seq x y z
N MET A 1 39.19 38.63 -14.21
CA MET A 1 39.91 37.35 -14.44
C MET A 1 40.15 36.55 -13.16
N ALA A 2 40.82 37.08 -12.13
CA ALA A 2 41.22 36.29 -10.95
C ALA A 2 40.07 35.68 -10.13
N LEU A 3 38.95 36.40 -9.98
CA LEU A 3 37.77 35.89 -9.25
C LEU A 3 37.09 34.72 -10.00
N ILE A 4 37.04 34.82 -11.33
CA ILE A 4 36.48 33.79 -12.21
C ILE A 4 37.35 32.53 -12.15
N GLN A 5 38.68 32.68 -12.21
CA GLN A 5 39.60 31.55 -12.09
C GLN A 5 39.42 30.83 -10.75
N ARG A 6 39.35 31.55 -9.63
CA ARG A 6 39.10 30.95 -8.31
C ARG A 6 37.77 30.19 -8.24
N ALA A 7 36.75 30.69 -8.92
CA ALA A 7 35.46 29.99 -8.98
C ALA A 7 35.58 28.68 -9.78
N PHE A 8 36.31 28.67 -10.90
CA PHE A 8 36.60 27.45 -11.64
C PHE A 8 37.40 26.44 -10.81
N ASP A 9 38.43 26.89 -10.09
CA ASP A 9 39.26 26.03 -9.25
C ASP A 9 38.43 25.37 -8.13
N GLU A 10 37.48 26.09 -7.51
CA GLU A 10 36.58 25.51 -6.50
C GLU A 10 35.57 24.52 -7.08
N VAL A 11 35.08 24.76 -8.31
CA VAL A 11 34.22 23.79 -9.01
C VAL A 11 35.00 22.52 -9.34
N GLU A 12 36.23 22.65 -9.84
CA GLU A 12 37.10 21.51 -10.13
C GLU A 12 37.36 20.70 -8.85
N LEU A 13 37.69 21.36 -7.74
CA LEU A 13 37.87 20.70 -6.46
C LEU A 13 36.60 19.97 -6.01
N PHE A 14 35.43 20.61 -6.08
CA PHE A 14 34.15 19.95 -5.76
C PHE A 14 33.95 18.67 -6.58
N VAL A 15 34.20 18.72 -7.89
CA VAL A 15 34.09 17.55 -8.77
C VAL A 15 35.07 16.48 -8.32
N LEU A 16 36.35 16.81 -8.15
CA LEU A 16 37.39 15.86 -7.73
C LEU A 16 37.08 15.21 -6.37
N PHE A 17 36.44 15.93 -5.45
CA PHE A 17 36.04 15.40 -4.15
C PHE A 17 34.87 14.42 -4.22
N SER A 18 33.98 14.53 -5.20
CA SER A 18 32.65 13.90 -5.12
C SER A 18 32.22 13.05 -6.32
N TRP A 19 32.85 13.20 -7.49
CA TRP A 19 32.36 12.61 -8.74
C TRP A 19 32.16 11.09 -8.69
N ARG A 20 33.03 10.38 -7.96
CA ARG A 20 32.99 8.92 -7.82
C ARG A 20 31.71 8.43 -7.14
N ASP A 21 31.10 9.27 -6.32
CA ASP A 21 29.96 8.92 -5.48
C ASP A 21 28.64 9.51 -6.00
N TRP A 22 28.65 10.25 -7.11
CA TRP A 22 27.43 10.84 -7.70
C TRP A 22 26.41 9.79 -8.13
N PHE A 23 26.87 8.66 -8.67
CA PHE A 23 25.98 7.54 -9.05
C PHE A 23 25.36 6.85 -7.83
N ALA A 24 25.98 6.93 -6.65
CA ALA A 24 25.46 6.34 -5.43
C ALA A 24 24.47 7.26 -4.69
N ALA A 25 24.53 8.59 -4.93
CA ALA A 25 23.73 9.56 -4.19
C ALA A 25 22.76 10.39 -5.06
N ILE A 26 23.26 11.03 -6.12
CA ILE A 26 22.48 11.97 -6.94
C ILE A 26 21.51 11.19 -7.84
N VAL A 27 22.01 10.21 -8.59
CA VAL A 27 21.18 9.47 -9.56
C VAL A 27 20.00 8.75 -8.90
N PRO A 28 20.17 7.99 -7.79
CA PRO A 28 19.04 7.31 -7.16
C PRO A 28 18.02 8.28 -6.56
N SER A 29 18.47 9.42 -6.05
CA SER A 29 17.57 10.48 -5.54
C SER A 29 16.63 11.01 -6.63
N PHE A 30 17.17 11.25 -7.83
CA PHE A 30 16.38 11.70 -8.98
C PHE A 30 15.52 10.58 -9.59
N LEU A 31 16.03 9.35 -9.68
CA LEU A 31 15.24 8.21 -10.16
C LEU A 31 14.03 7.94 -9.26
N PHE A 32 14.20 8.00 -7.95
CA PHE A 32 13.13 7.81 -6.98
C PHE A 32 12.09 8.96 -7.04
N ALA A 33 12.52 10.16 -7.41
CA ALA A 33 11.66 11.33 -7.57
C ALA A 33 11.06 11.49 -8.98
N ALA A 34 11.42 10.65 -9.96
CA ALA A 34 11.02 10.84 -11.36
C ALA A 34 9.49 10.88 -11.56
N GLY A 35 8.75 10.00 -10.88
CA GLY A 35 7.29 10.00 -10.91
C GLY A 35 6.69 11.34 -10.45
N PRO A 36 6.94 11.77 -9.21
CA PRO A 36 6.48 13.05 -8.70
C PRO A 36 6.86 14.25 -9.59
N ILE A 37 8.08 14.29 -10.12
CA ILE A 37 8.55 15.38 -11.00
C ILE A 37 7.62 15.55 -12.22
N LEU A 38 7.20 14.45 -12.84
CA LEU A 38 6.34 14.47 -14.02
C LEU A 38 4.88 14.89 -13.71
N THR A 39 4.49 14.92 -12.44
CA THR A 39 3.14 15.28 -12.00
C THR A 39 3.01 16.71 -11.50
N LEU A 40 4.12 17.41 -11.30
CA LEU A 40 4.13 18.78 -10.78
C LEU A 40 3.98 19.81 -11.92
N PRO A 41 3.36 20.97 -11.65
CA PRO A 41 3.45 22.12 -12.54
C PRO A 41 4.92 22.44 -12.86
N PRO A 42 5.28 22.83 -14.09
CA PRO A 42 6.68 22.97 -14.51
C PRO A 42 7.53 23.88 -13.61
N ASP A 43 6.98 25.00 -13.15
CA ASP A 43 7.66 25.95 -12.26
C ASP A 43 7.94 25.34 -10.86
N VAL A 44 6.99 24.57 -10.34
CA VAL A 44 7.12 23.86 -9.06
C VAL A 44 8.11 22.72 -9.21
N ALA A 45 8.00 21.93 -10.28
CA ALA A 45 8.92 20.84 -10.61
C ALA A 45 10.36 21.35 -10.68
N ILE A 46 10.61 22.45 -11.41
CA ILE A 46 11.94 23.06 -11.51
C ILE A 46 12.45 23.46 -10.13
N ARG A 47 11.66 24.18 -9.32
CA ARG A 47 12.08 24.62 -7.98
C ARG A 47 12.39 23.44 -7.05
N ARG A 48 11.58 22.37 -7.07
CA ARG A 48 11.80 21.16 -6.26
C ARG A 48 13.00 20.37 -6.75
N CYS A 49 13.20 20.23 -8.05
CA CYS A 49 14.39 19.63 -8.64
C CYS A 49 15.65 20.40 -8.27
N LEU A 50 15.62 21.74 -8.30
CA LEU A 50 16.75 22.57 -7.88
C LEU A 50 17.07 22.37 -6.40
N LEU A 51 16.06 22.38 -5.52
CA LEU A 51 16.26 22.11 -4.10
C LEU A 51 16.84 20.70 -3.86
N MET A 52 16.33 19.69 -4.56
CA MET A 52 16.82 18.31 -4.45
C MET A 52 18.25 18.18 -4.98
N LEU A 53 18.57 18.86 -6.08
CA LEU A 53 19.92 18.91 -6.64
C LEU A 53 20.89 19.57 -5.64
N SER A 54 20.52 20.73 -5.10
CA SER A 54 21.31 21.45 -4.10
C SER A 54 21.54 20.59 -2.85
N TRP A 55 20.49 19.94 -2.34
CA TRP A 55 20.59 19.05 -1.20
C TRP A 55 21.52 17.85 -1.49
N SER A 56 21.33 17.18 -2.63
CA SER A 56 22.11 15.98 -2.99
C SER A 56 23.58 16.29 -3.19
N ILE A 57 23.89 17.44 -3.80
CA ILE A 57 25.25 17.96 -3.97
C ILE A 57 25.89 18.26 -2.61
N LEU A 58 25.19 18.98 -1.73
CA LEU A 58 25.70 19.32 -0.41
C LEU A 58 25.91 18.06 0.45
N TYR A 59 24.96 17.13 0.42
CA TYR A 59 25.06 15.85 1.11
C TYR A 59 26.30 15.07 0.69
N ILE A 60 26.45 14.80 -0.61
CA ILE A 60 27.55 13.97 -1.07
C ILE A 60 28.88 14.67 -0.83
N TYR A 61 28.93 16.00 -0.99
CA TYR A 61 30.15 16.74 -0.74
C TYR A 61 30.55 16.75 0.74
N ALA A 62 29.58 16.96 1.64
CA ALA A 62 29.81 16.91 3.08
C ALA A 62 30.35 15.54 3.50
N PHE A 63 29.74 14.46 3.00
CA PHE A 63 30.15 13.09 3.27
C PHE A 63 31.57 12.81 2.75
N THR A 64 31.88 13.14 1.49
CA THR A 64 33.21 12.85 0.94
C THR A 64 34.30 13.70 1.57
N LEU A 65 34.03 14.96 1.92
CA LEU A 65 34.97 15.80 2.67
C LEU A 65 35.28 15.18 4.03
N LEU A 66 34.26 14.78 4.79
CA LEU A 66 34.47 14.17 6.11
C LEU A 66 35.26 12.85 5.98
N ASN A 67 34.90 12.02 5.02
CA ASN A 67 35.58 10.75 4.76
C ASN A 67 37.05 10.94 4.42
N GLN A 68 37.40 11.92 3.57
CA GLN A 68 38.80 12.17 3.20
C GLN A 68 39.60 12.85 4.32
N VAL A 69 38.98 13.76 5.08
CA VAL A 69 39.64 14.44 6.21
C VAL A 69 40.01 13.45 7.32
N LEU A 70 39.13 12.49 7.61
CA LEU A 70 39.34 11.49 8.67
C LEU A 70 40.03 10.22 8.17
N GLY A 71 39.99 9.92 6.87
CA GLY A 71 40.49 8.70 6.24
C GLY A 71 41.78 8.88 5.44
N LEU A 72 42.59 9.90 5.71
CA LEU A 72 43.76 10.25 4.89
C LEU A 72 44.72 9.08 4.63
N GLU A 73 45.07 8.32 5.67
CA GLU A 73 46.02 7.21 5.53
C GLU A 73 45.46 6.08 4.64
N GLU A 74 44.16 5.78 4.75
CA GLU A 74 43.49 4.83 3.87
C GLU A 74 43.51 5.31 2.42
N ASP A 75 43.24 6.60 2.20
CA ASP A 75 43.19 7.17 0.87
C ASP A 75 44.58 7.32 0.22
N ARG A 76 45.65 7.54 0.99
CA ARG A 76 47.02 7.52 0.45
C ARG A 76 47.37 6.19 -0.21
N VAL A 77 46.83 5.08 0.31
CA VAL A 77 47.07 3.74 -0.23
C VAL A 77 46.08 3.43 -1.36
N ASN A 78 44.78 3.61 -1.10
CA ASN A 78 43.73 3.09 -1.99
C ASN A 78 43.30 4.07 -3.08
N LYS A 79 43.47 5.39 -2.86
CA LYS A 79 42.93 6.46 -3.71
C LYS A 79 43.87 7.67 -3.75
N PRO A 80 45.14 7.48 -4.15
CA PRO A 80 46.18 8.51 -4.05
C PRO A 80 45.91 9.76 -4.89
N ASP A 81 45.01 9.67 -5.88
CA ASP A 81 44.62 10.78 -6.75
C ASP A 81 43.58 11.73 -6.11
N ARG A 82 43.02 11.38 -4.94
CA ARG A 82 42.08 12.25 -4.22
C ARG A 82 42.73 13.60 -3.87
N PRO A 83 41.95 14.69 -3.73
CA PRO A 83 42.51 16.03 -3.54
C PRO A 83 43.47 16.21 -2.36
N ILE A 84 43.21 15.55 -1.22
CA ILE A 84 44.08 15.68 -0.03
C ILE A 84 45.38 14.86 -0.19
N PRO A 85 45.34 13.54 -0.52
CA PRO A 85 46.58 12.78 -0.75
C PRO A 85 47.46 13.31 -1.88
N SER A 86 46.86 13.80 -2.97
CA SER A 86 47.58 14.34 -4.13
C SER A 86 48.15 15.74 -3.92
N GLY A 87 47.89 16.37 -2.77
CA GLY A 87 48.38 17.71 -2.45
C GLY A 87 47.67 18.86 -3.18
N ARG A 88 46.58 18.58 -3.91
CA ARG A 88 45.76 19.62 -4.58
C ARG A 88 45.07 20.56 -3.61
N VAL A 89 44.88 20.13 -2.37
CA VAL A 89 44.37 20.97 -1.28
C VAL A 89 45.10 20.68 0.02
N SER A 90 45.38 21.72 0.80
CA SER A 90 45.95 21.54 2.14
C SER A 90 44.93 20.89 3.09
N MET A 91 45.40 20.12 4.08
CA MET A 91 44.54 19.52 5.10
C MET A 91 43.70 20.59 5.83
N ARG A 92 44.32 21.71 6.19
CA ARG A 92 43.62 22.83 6.84
C ARG A 92 42.54 23.43 5.93
N GLY A 93 42.81 23.56 4.64
CA GLY A 93 41.82 24.00 3.65
C GLY A 93 40.65 23.03 3.51
N ALA A 94 40.94 21.72 3.49
CA ALA A 94 39.92 20.67 3.44
C ALA A 94 39.05 20.65 4.72
N GLN A 95 39.64 20.83 5.90
CA GLN A 95 38.92 20.92 7.17
C GLN A 95 37.98 22.13 7.23
N THR A 96 38.46 23.31 6.85
CA THR A 96 37.62 24.52 6.77
C THR A 96 36.44 24.29 5.83
N ARG A 97 36.70 23.72 4.65
CA ARG A 97 35.65 23.41 3.69
C ARG A 97 34.66 22.39 4.23
N CYS A 98 35.14 21.35 4.92
CA CYS A 98 34.31 20.34 5.56
C CYS A 98 33.32 21.01 6.53
N VAL A 99 33.79 21.86 7.44
CA VAL A 99 32.91 22.59 8.38
C VAL A 99 31.88 23.44 7.66
N VAL A 100 32.30 24.25 6.67
CA VAL A 100 31.39 25.12 5.92
C VAL A 100 30.31 24.31 5.20
N VAL A 101 30.70 23.25 4.50
CA VAL A 101 29.77 22.42 3.71
C VAL A 101 28.82 21.65 4.62
N TRP A 102 29.26 21.16 5.78
CA TRP A 102 28.37 20.53 6.77
C TRP A 102 27.34 21.51 7.33
N VAL A 103 27.76 22.74 7.65
CA VAL A 103 26.82 23.79 8.10
C VAL A 103 25.80 24.10 7.00
N LEU A 104 26.24 24.26 5.75
CA LEU A 104 25.34 24.49 4.61
C LEU A 104 24.39 23.32 4.39
N PHE A 105 24.90 22.08 4.44
CA PHE A 105 24.10 20.87 4.31
C PHE A 105 23.01 20.80 5.38
N LEU A 106 23.37 20.95 6.66
CA LEU A 106 22.40 20.91 7.75
C LEU A 106 21.37 22.05 7.65
N SER A 107 21.80 23.23 7.19
CA SER A 107 20.95 24.40 6.97
C SER A 107 19.91 24.22 5.85
N THR A 108 20.03 23.21 4.98
CA THR A 108 18.99 22.90 3.98
C THR A 108 17.64 22.58 4.62
N SER A 109 17.64 22.12 5.88
CA SER A 109 16.42 21.91 6.68
C SER A 109 15.66 23.22 6.99
N LEU A 110 16.30 24.38 6.83
CA LEU A 110 15.62 25.67 6.92
C LEU A 110 14.78 25.95 5.66
N LEU A 111 15.20 25.43 4.50
CA LEU A 111 14.50 25.57 3.23
C LEU A 111 13.36 24.56 3.10
N GLU A 112 13.56 23.34 3.62
CA GLU A 112 12.54 22.30 3.68
C GLU A 112 12.55 21.66 5.07
N ARG A 113 11.64 22.11 5.94
CA ARG A 113 11.62 21.70 7.34
C ARG A 113 11.41 20.20 7.50
N THR A 114 10.78 19.53 6.55
CA THR A 114 10.43 18.12 6.68
C THR A 114 11.66 17.19 6.70
N ILE A 115 12.82 17.62 6.21
CA ILE A 115 14.03 16.78 6.04
C ILE A 115 15.04 16.87 7.19
N TRP A 116 14.68 17.52 8.31
CA TRP A 116 15.61 17.71 9.43
C TRP A 116 16.09 16.39 10.04
N CYS A 117 15.20 15.40 10.17
CA CYS A 117 15.55 14.07 10.67
C CYS A 117 16.56 13.38 9.77
N GLU A 118 16.34 13.43 8.45
CA GLU A 118 17.23 12.82 7.46
C GLU A 118 18.61 13.45 7.48
N ASN A 119 18.68 14.79 7.57
CA ASN A 119 19.95 15.49 7.73
C ASN A 119 20.70 15.05 8.99
N LEU A 120 19.99 14.88 10.11
CA LEU A 120 20.57 14.38 11.35
C LEU A 120 21.08 12.94 11.21
N ILE A 121 20.30 12.06 10.56
CA ILE A 121 20.70 10.69 10.27
C ILE A 121 21.99 10.68 9.44
N HIS A 122 22.05 11.47 8.36
CA HIS A 122 23.25 11.57 7.54
C HIS A 122 24.45 12.08 8.33
N ALA A 123 24.29 13.07 9.22
CA ALA A 123 25.38 13.55 10.07
C ALA A 123 25.88 12.47 11.04
N VAL A 124 24.97 11.83 11.78
CA VAL A 124 25.29 10.80 12.77
C VAL A 124 25.96 9.60 12.10
N PHE A 125 25.41 9.12 10.99
CA PHE A 125 25.95 7.93 10.32
C PHE A 125 27.23 8.22 9.53
N SER A 126 27.45 9.45 9.05
CA SER A 126 28.74 9.85 8.50
C SER A 126 29.84 9.84 9.57
N ALA A 127 29.52 10.31 10.78
CA ALA A 127 30.42 10.22 11.92
C ALA A 127 30.63 8.77 12.38
N PHE A 128 29.57 7.95 12.43
CA PHE A 128 29.68 6.52 12.73
C PHE A 128 30.65 5.82 11.78
N LEU A 129 30.49 6.02 10.47
CA LEU A 129 31.33 5.42 9.43
C LEU A 129 32.79 5.89 9.48
N SER A 130 33.01 7.16 9.83
CA SER A 130 34.35 7.77 9.74
C SER A 130 35.13 7.76 11.05
N CYS A 131 34.44 7.70 12.20
CA CYS A 131 35.05 7.88 13.52
C CYS A 131 35.05 6.61 14.39
N THR A 132 34.37 5.53 13.98
CA THR A 132 34.19 4.35 14.83
C THR A 132 34.74 3.08 14.19
N ARG A 133 35.31 2.18 15.02
CA ARG A 133 35.77 0.85 14.55
C ARG A 133 34.63 0.01 13.96
N PRO A 134 33.42 -0.07 14.57
CA PRO A 134 32.32 -0.81 13.98
C PRO A 134 31.87 -0.24 12.63
N GLY A 135 31.86 1.10 12.47
CA GLY A 135 31.54 1.75 11.21
C GLY A 135 32.57 1.50 10.10
N GLY A 136 33.84 1.37 10.45
CA GLY A 136 34.91 0.96 9.54
C GLY A 136 34.89 -0.53 9.16
N HIS A 137 34.28 -1.38 9.99
CA HIS A 137 34.13 -2.81 9.69
C HIS A 137 33.15 -3.03 8.54
N TRP A 138 33.39 -4.02 7.67
CA TRP A 138 32.61 -4.23 6.45
C TRP A 138 31.10 -4.38 6.70
N ILE A 139 30.70 -5.03 7.80
CA ILE A 139 29.28 -5.18 8.21
C ILE A 139 28.70 -3.82 8.61
N GLY A 140 29.36 -3.11 9.53
CA GLY A 140 28.85 -1.81 9.99
C GLY A 140 28.81 -0.79 8.86
N LYS A 141 29.78 -0.84 7.94
CA LYS A 141 29.80 -0.01 6.74
C LYS A 141 28.63 -0.30 5.81
N ASN A 142 28.50 -1.54 5.33
CA ASN A 142 27.59 -1.86 4.24
C ASN A 142 26.16 -2.19 4.69
N VAL A 143 25.99 -2.87 5.82
CA VAL A 143 24.66 -3.32 6.30
C VAL A 143 23.98 -2.26 7.16
N VAL A 144 24.75 -1.53 7.98
CA VAL A 144 24.18 -0.55 8.91
C VAL A 144 24.29 0.85 8.32
N GLY A 145 25.50 1.33 8.05
CA GLY A 145 25.73 2.69 7.57
C GLY A 145 25.09 2.98 6.24
N MET A 146 25.47 2.24 5.19
CA MET A 146 24.95 2.48 3.84
C MET A 146 23.45 2.25 3.73
N SER A 147 22.87 1.26 4.40
CA SER A 147 21.43 1.02 4.36
C SER A 147 20.63 2.13 5.05
N VAL A 148 21.06 2.59 6.23
CA VAL A 148 20.38 3.68 6.94
C VAL A 148 20.51 5.00 6.17
N MET A 149 21.71 5.32 5.69
CA MET A 149 21.93 6.53 4.88
C MET A 149 21.18 6.46 3.54
N GLY A 150 21.13 5.30 2.89
CA GLY A 150 20.34 5.09 1.67
C GLY A 150 18.84 5.29 1.91
N GLY A 151 18.29 4.76 3.00
CA GLY A 151 16.90 4.98 3.38
C GLY A 151 16.57 6.45 3.67
N ALA A 152 17.45 7.15 4.40
CA ALA A 152 17.32 8.58 4.67
C ALA A 152 17.37 9.43 3.40
N MET A 153 18.24 9.06 2.44
CA MET A 153 18.33 9.71 1.14
C MET A 153 17.03 9.60 0.35
N LEU A 154 16.47 8.38 0.22
CA LEU A 154 15.19 8.17 -0.48
C LEU A 154 14.02 8.90 0.21
N SER A 155 14.01 8.90 1.55
CA SER A 155 13.04 9.68 2.34
C SER A 155 13.16 11.17 2.04
N THR A 156 14.37 11.70 1.94
CA THR A 156 14.62 13.10 1.60
C THR A 156 14.11 13.44 0.21
N SER A 157 14.40 12.62 -0.80
CA SER A 157 13.91 12.82 -2.17
C SER A 157 12.38 12.92 -2.20
N ARG A 158 11.68 12.04 -1.46
CA ARG A 158 10.22 12.08 -1.33
C ARG A 158 9.73 13.37 -0.67
N LYS A 159 10.34 13.75 0.45
CA LYS A 159 9.94 14.91 1.26
C LYS A 159 10.17 16.23 0.53
N ILE A 160 11.29 16.38 -0.17
CA ILE A 160 11.60 17.57 -0.98
C ILE A 160 10.58 17.77 -2.10
N MET A 161 10.14 16.70 -2.76
CA MET A 161 9.12 16.80 -3.81
C MET A 161 7.76 17.26 -3.27
N GLY A 162 7.50 17.09 -1.97
CA GLY A 162 6.22 17.37 -1.33
C GLY A 162 5.10 16.48 -1.91
N ASP A 163 3.91 16.51 -1.30
CA ASP A 163 2.73 15.89 -1.92
C ASP A 163 2.32 16.68 -3.18
N ALA A 164 3.01 16.39 -4.29
CA ALA A 164 2.64 16.77 -5.65
C ALA A 164 1.22 16.29 -6.01
N TRP A 165 0.77 15.25 -5.33
CA TRP A 165 -0.54 14.63 -5.50
C TRP A 165 -1.66 15.38 -4.76
N SER A 166 -1.46 15.79 -3.50
CA SER A 166 -2.53 16.38 -2.69
C SER A 166 -2.96 17.77 -3.16
N LYS A 167 -2.01 18.59 -3.64
CA LYS A 167 -2.31 19.95 -4.13
C LYS A 167 -2.94 19.95 -5.52
N SER A 168 -2.58 18.99 -6.37
CA SER A 168 -3.16 18.82 -7.70
C SER A 168 -4.60 18.29 -7.63
N GLN A 169 -4.87 17.35 -6.69
CA GLN A 169 -6.24 16.92 -6.39
C GLN A 169 -7.07 18.03 -5.76
N ALA A 170 -6.52 18.83 -4.82
CA ALA A 170 -7.27 19.95 -4.22
C ALA A 170 -7.70 21.01 -5.25
N ILE A 171 -6.90 21.27 -6.29
CA ILE A 171 -7.24 22.17 -7.40
C ILE A 171 -8.27 21.52 -8.34
N ALA A 172 -8.15 20.22 -8.62
CA ALA A 172 -9.12 19.48 -9.43
C ALA A 172 -10.50 19.35 -8.74
N THR A 173 -10.54 19.07 -7.44
CA THR A 173 -11.75 19.00 -6.62
C THR A 173 -12.43 20.37 -6.51
N ARG A 174 -11.65 21.45 -6.37
CA ARG A 174 -12.17 22.83 -6.36
C ARG A 174 -12.75 23.25 -7.72
N ASN A 175 -12.13 22.84 -8.82
CA ASN A 175 -12.65 23.10 -10.16
C ASN A 175 -13.90 22.27 -10.48
N ASN A 176 -13.96 21.01 -10.02
CA ASN A 176 -15.16 20.17 -10.14
C ASN A 176 -16.33 20.70 -9.28
N MET A 177 -16.07 21.22 -8.07
CA MET A 177 -17.09 21.87 -7.23
C MET A 177 -17.60 23.19 -7.82
N MET A 178 -16.77 23.92 -8.58
CA MET A 178 -17.21 25.12 -9.28
C MET A 178 -17.99 24.81 -10.56
N ALA A 179 -17.67 23.70 -11.24
CA ALA A 179 -18.41 23.23 -12.41
C ALA A 179 -19.78 22.62 -12.05
N SER A 180 -19.93 22.00 -10.87
CA SER A 180 -21.20 21.44 -10.39
C SER A 180 -22.21 22.49 -9.92
N ASN A 181 -21.80 23.75 -9.75
CA ASN A 181 -22.68 24.85 -9.32
C ASN A 181 -23.26 25.66 -10.49
N THR A 182 -23.04 25.23 -11.72
CA THR A 182 -23.64 25.83 -12.92
C THR A 182 -24.31 24.74 -13.77
N GLU A 183 -25.36 24.11 -13.24
CA GLU A 183 -26.32 23.40 -14.09
C GLU A 183 -27.50 24.32 -14.41
N SER A 184 -27.61 24.65 -15.70
CA SER A 184 -28.75 25.33 -16.30
C SER A 184 -29.79 24.27 -16.72
N PRO A 185 -31.10 24.51 -16.56
CA PRO A 185 -32.13 23.52 -16.87
C PRO A 185 -32.49 23.58 -18.35
N ASP A 186 -31.82 22.80 -19.18
CA ASP A 186 -32.39 22.38 -20.47
C ASP A 186 -31.60 21.20 -21.05
N ALA A 187 -32.15 19.99 -20.93
CA ALA A 187 -31.76 18.86 -21.75
C ALA A 187 -33.04 18.18 -22.23
N THR A 188 -33.35 18.45 -23.49
CA THR A 188 -34.50 17.95 -24.22
C THR A 188 -34.47 16.42 -24.35
N ALA A 189 -35.67 15.87 -24.33
CA ALA A 189 -35.94 14.44 -24.48
C ALA A 189 -35.67 13.98 -25.92
N GLU A 190 -34.45 13.52 -26.22
CA GLU A 190 -34.23 12.77 -27.47
C GLU A 190 -33.12 11.70 -27.46
N ASP A 191 -32.40 11.48 -26.36
CA ASP A 191 -31.29 10.48 -26.34
C ASP A 191 -31.67 9.09 -25.77
N ARG A 192 -32.97 8.78 -25.64
CA ARG A 192 -33.42 7.41 -25.30
C ARG A 192 -33.66 6.59 -26.56
N LYS A 193 -32.60 6.06 -27.19
CA LYS A 193 -32.69 4.90 -28.09
C LYS A 193 -31.32 4.27 -28.39
N GLN A 194 -30.77 3.56 -27.41
CA GLN A 194 -29.91 2.41 -27.67
C GLN A 194 -30.35 1.23 -26.79
N PRO A 195 -30.57 0.02 -27.35
CA PRO A 195 -30.98 -1.12 -26.55
C PRO A 195 -29.76 -1.64 -25.78
N THR A 196 -29.63 -1.22 -24.52
CA THR A 196 -28.73 -1.85 -23.56
C THR A 196 -29.19 -3.29 -23.36
N ARG A 197 -28.40 -4.24 -23.86
CA ARG A 197 -28.63 -5.68 -23.69
C ARG A 197 -28.20 -6.10 -22.27
N VAL A 198 -28.79 -5.49 -21.25
CA VAL A 198 -28.68 -5.96 -19.86
C VAL A 198 -29.71 -7.10 -19.71
N PRO A 199 -29.29 -8.33 -19.38
CA PRO A 199 -30.23 -9.42 -19.11
C PRO A 199 -31.10 -9.09 -17.88
N PRO A 200 -32.26 -9.76 -17.70
CA PRO A 200 -33.37 -9.31 -16.85
C PRO A 200 -32.95 -9.04 -15.40
N ASP A 201 -33.64 -8.08 -14.78
CA ASP A 201 -33.37 -7.51 -13.46
C ASP A 201 -32.79 -8.52 -12.46
N VAL A 202 -31.49 -8.39 -12.27
CA VAL A 202 -30.80 -9.07 -11.18
C VAL A 202 -31.16 -8.29 -9.92
N HIS A 203 -32.26 -8.70 -9.27
CA HIS A 203 -32.71 -8.06 -8.05
C HIS A 203 -31.64 -8.20 -6.96
N ILE A 204 -31.06 -7.08 -6.56
CA ILE A 204 -30.22 -6.90 -5.37
C ILE A 204 -31.07 -6.20 -4.33
N TYR A 205 -30.92 -6.58 -3.06
CA TYR A 205 -31.69 -5.95 -1.99
C TYR A 205 -31.07 -4.60 -1.62
N ASP A 206 -31.93 -3.68 -1.18
CA ASP A 206 -31.49 -2.40 -0.66
C ASP A 206 -30.60 -2.58 0.57
N THR A 207 -29.71 -1.61 0.79
CA THR A 207 -28.86 -1.58 1.99
C THR A 207 -29.70 -1.31 3.23
N ILE A 208 -29.55 -2.13 4.26
CA ILE A 208 -30.21 -1.94 5.57
C ILE A 208 -29.84 -0.57 6.16
N GLU A 209 -28.55 -0.22 6.07
CA GLU A 209 -28.03 1.07 6.52
C GLU A 209 -26.95 1.55 5.54
N GLU A 210 -26.89 2.87 5.32
CA GLU A 210 -25.86 3.48 4.48
C GLU A 210 -24.45 3.21 5.04
N PRO A 211 -23.49 2.70 4.24
CA PRO A 211 -22.25 2.13 4.73
C PRO A 211 -21.16 3.19 5.04
N THR A 212 -21.49 4.20 5.83
CA THR A 212 -20.60 5.34 6.15
C THR A 212 -19.34 4.93 6.93
N ILE A 213 -19.48 4.11 7.97
CA ILE A 213 -18.35 3.61 8.77
C ILE A 213 -17.51 2.64 7.95
N LEU A 214 -18.16 1.81 7.12
CA LEU A 214 -17.44 0.93 6.20
C LEU A 214 -16.61 1.70 5.17
N ARG A 215 -17.08 2.87 4.71
CA ARG A 215 -16.28 3.74 3.83
C ARG A 215 -15.02 4.24 4.53
N GLU A 216 -15.12 4.64 5.79
CA GLU A 216 -13.97 5.08 6.60
C GLU A 216 -12.93 3.96 6.78
N MET A 217 -13.37 2.69 6.80
CA MET A 217 -12.44 1.56 6.93
C MET A 217 -11.89 1.11 5.58
N ILE A 218 -12.74 0.86 4.58
CA ILE A 218 -12.31 0.26 3.30
C ILE A 218 -11.39 1.18 2.48
N VAL A 219 -11.42 2.49 2.75
CA VAL A 219 -10.44 3.43 2.17
C VAL A 219 -9.01 3.18 2.67
N GLU A 220 -8.86 2.60 3.87
CA GLU A 220 -7.56 2.28 4.47
C GLU A 220 -7.06 0.90 4.00
N ASP A 221 -5.97 0.90 3.21
CA ASP A 221 -5.35 -0.29 2.64
C ASP A 221 -4.93 -1.34 3.69
N VAL A 222 -4.77 -0.95 4.96
CA VAL A 222 -4.40 -1.88 6.04
C VAL A 222 -5.43 -2.98 6.25
N TYR A 223 -6.70 -2.74 5.95
CA TYR A 223 -7.75 -3.75 6.10
C TYR A 223 -7.64 -4.88 5.06
N LEU A 224 -6.83 -4.71 4.01
CA LEU A 224 -6.49 -5.80 3.09
C LEU A 224 -5.74 -6.94 3.80
N LEU A 225 -5.12 -6.69 4.96
CA LEU A 225 -4.51 -7.72 5.80
C LEU A 225 -5.53 -8.77 6.28
N GLY A 226 -6.81 -8.40 6.37
CA GLY A 226 -7.90 -9.31 6.72
C GLY A 226 -8.33 -10.24 5.58
N GLY A 227 -7.84 -10.05 4.36
CA GLY A 227 -8.28 -10.80 3.19
C GLY A 227 -7.99 -12.30 3.28
N GLN A 228 -6.79 -12.69 3.74
CA GLN A 228 -6.46 -14.10 3.94
C GLN A 228 -7.27 -14.74 5.06
N PHE A 229 -7.48 -14.01 6.17
CA PHE A 229 -8.38 -14.43 7.25
C PHE A 229 -9.80 -14.71 6.72
N ALA A 230 -10.39 -13.76 6.00
CA ALA A 230 -11.75 -13.89 5.49
C ALA A 230 -11.90 -15.11 4.57
N ILE A 231 -10.95 -15.29 3.64
CA ILE A 231 -10.98 -16.41 2.69
C ILE A 231 -10.81 -17.76 3.39
N LEU A 232 -9.95 -17.86 4.41
CA LEU A 232 -9.81 -19.11 5.17
C LEU A 232 -11.07 -19.42 5.97
N CYS A 233 -11.71 -18.43 6.60
CA CYS A 233 -13.01 -18.63 7.25
C CYS A 233 -14.10 -19.05 6.24
N GLN A 234 -14.08 -18.48 5.01
CA GLN A 234 -15.00 -18.91 3.94
C GLN A 234 -14.76 -20.37 3.54
N PHE A 235 -13.50 -20.79 3.40
CA PHE A 235 -13.17 -22.17 3.07
C PHE A 235 -13.43 -23.17 4.20
N ALA A 236 -13.65 -22.72 5.43
CA ALA A 236 -14.13 -23.60 6.49
C ALA A 236 -15.53 -24.14 6.18
N HIS A 237 -16.32 -23.46 5.34
CA HIS A 237 -17.62 -23.97 4.90
C HIS A 237 -17.45 -24.97 3.73
N PRO A 238 -17.89 -26.24 3.87
CA PRO A 238 -17.67 -27.28 2.86
C PRO A 238 -18.17 -26.93 1.45
N SER A 239 -19.36 -26.33 1.33
CA SER A 239 -19.92 -25.90 0.03
C SER A 239 -19.09 -24.81 -0.66
N LEU A 240 -18.54 -23.84 0.10
CA LEU A 240 -17.70 -22.79 -0.45
C LEU A 240 -16.34 -23.35 -0.90
N ALA A 241 -15.72 -24.21 -0.09
CA ALA A 241 -14.48 -24.89 -0.46
C ALA A 241 -14.67 -25.77 -1.71
N ARG A 242 -15.76 -26.57 -1.76
CA ARG A 242 -16.08 -27.43 -2.90
C ARG A 242 -16.35 -26.63 -4.17
N GLY A 243 -17.14 -25.56 -4.08
CA GLY A 243 -17.42 -24.67 -5.20
C GLY A 243 -16.15 -24.00 -5.75
N ALA A 244 -15.29 -23.52 -4.86
CA ALA A 244 -14.01 -22.92 -5.24
C ALA A 244 -13.04 -23.94 -5.86
N SER A 245 -12.94 -25.15 -5.29
CA SER A 245 -12.07 -26.21 -5.80
C SER A 245 -12.48 -26.68 -7.20
N LYS A 246 -13.79 -26.92 -7.43
CA LYS A 246 -14.29 -27.46 -8.70
C LYS A 246 -14.32 -26.46 -9.86
N HIS A 247 -14.40 -25.16 -9.59
CA HIS A 247 -14.61 -24.12 -10.62
C HIS A 247 -13.48 -23.08 -10.72
N SER A 248 -12.43 -23.20 -9.91
CA SER A 248 -11.35 -22.21 -9.87
C SER A 248 -9.99 -22.84 -10.03
N THR A 249 -9.20 -22.35 -10.98
CA THR A 249 -7.73 -22.47 -10.92
C THR A 249 -7.20 -21.49 -9.88
N PHE A 250 -7.50 -21.80 -8.61
CA PHE A 250 -7.40 -20.86 -7.50
C PHE A 250 -5.99 -20.26 -7.35
N ALA A 251 -4.97 -21.14 -7.34
CA ALA A 251 -3.57 -20.75 -7.14
C ALA A 251 -3.03 -19.83 -8.25
N SER A 252 -3.37 -20.09 -9.52
CA SER A 252 -2.83 -19.34 -10.67
C SER A 252 -3.52 -18.00 -10.92
N ARG A 253 -4.64 -17.73 -10.22
CA ARG A 253 -5.47 -16.53 -10.45
C ARG A 253 -5.52 -15.56 -9.26
N ILE A 254 -4.68 -15.71 -8.25
CA ILE A 254 -4.70 -14.87 -7.03
C ILE A 254 -4.70 -13.36 -7.34
N PRO A 255 -3.83 -12.82 -8.22
CA PRO A 255 -3.86 -11.38 -8.53
C PRO A 255 -5.19 -10.94 -9.16
N THR A 256 -5.78 -11.77 -10.02
CA THR A 256 -7.09 -11.51 -10.62
C THR A 256 -8.22 -11.62 -9.60
N ARG A 257 -8.15 -12.58 -8.67
CA ARG A 257 -9.12 -12.70 -7.57
C ARG A 257 -9.08 -11.50 -6.63
N LEU A 258 -7.88 -11.02 -6.25
CA LEU A 258 -7.73 -9.82 -5.43
C LEU A 258 -8.40 -8.62 -6.09
N ARG A 259 -8.13 -8.40 -7.38
CA ARG A 259 -8.76 -7.32 -8.15
C ARG A 259 -10.28 -7.46 -8.24
N ASN A 260 -10.81 -8.66 -8.51
CA ASN A 260 -12.26 -8.88 -8.60
C ASN A 260 -12.96 -8.71 -7.23
N THR A 261 -12.30 -9.13 -6.15
CA THR A 261 -12.82 -8.94 -4.78
C THR A 261 -12.82 -7.45 -4.42
N ALA A 262 -11.77 -6.71 -4.78
CA ALA A 262 -11.72 -5.26 -4.59
C ALA A 262 -12.83 -4.54 -5.37
N ARG A 263 -13.13 -4.95 -6.61
CA ARG A 263 -14.28 -4.43 -7.38
C ARG A 263 -15.60 -4.68 -6.66
N PHE A 264 -15.79 -5.89 -6.13
CA PHE A 264 -16.99 -6.22 -5.35
C PHE A 264 -17.14 -5.33 -4.11
N LEU A 265 -16.11 -5.27 -3.26
CA LEU A 265 -16.14 -4.48 -2.02
C LEU A 265 -16.38 -3.00 -2.29
N ASN A 266 -15.67 -2.44 -3.27
CA ASN A 266 -15.82 -1.03 -3.64
C ASN A 266 -17.19 -0.75 -4.27
N ALA A 267 -17.70 -1.62 -5.13
CA ALA A 267 -19.04 -1.45 -5.69
C ALA A 267 -20.13 -1.53 -4.59
N ALA A 268 -19.99 -2.47 -3.64
CA ALA A 268 -20.94 -2.63 -2.54
C ALA A 268 -21.01 -1.38 -1.65
N VAL A 269 -19.84 -0.83 -1.28
CA VAL A 269 -19.73 0.22 -0.25
C VAL A 269 -19.71 1.65 -0.82
N PHE A 270 -19.08 1.85 -1.98
CA PHE A 270 -18.93 3.17 -2.61
C PHE A 270 -19.73 3.33 -3.90
N GLY A 271 -20.15 2.23 -4.52
CA GLY A 271 -20.75 2.25 -5.85
C GLY A 271 -22.09 2.98 -5.90
N THR A 272 -22.27 3.77 -6.96
CA THR A 272 -23.57 4.31 -7.37
C THR A 272 -24.51 3.18 -7.80
N PRO A 273 -25.84 3.40 -7.87
CA PRO A 273 -26.79 2.39 -8.38
C PRO A 273 -26.38 1.82 -9.75
N ARG A 274 -25.84 2.68 -10.63
CA ARG A 274 -25.31 2.28 -11.95
C ARG A 274 -24.15 1.31 -11.84
N GLU A 275 -23.16 1.63 -11.01
CA GLU A 275 -21.95 0.80 -10.86
C GLU A 275 -22.27 -0.53 -10.16
N LYS A 276 -23.14 -0.50 -9.15
CA LYS A 276 -23.69 -1.71 -8.49
C LYS A 276 -24.36 -2.61 -9.50
N ALA A 277 -25.29 -2.08 -10.31
CA ALA A 277 -25.97 -2.86 -11.34
C ALA A 277 -24.99 -3.48 -12.35
N ALA A 278 -24.01 -2.71 -12.82
CA ALA A 278 -23.01 -3.20 -13.78
C ALA A 278 -22.17 -4.34 -13.19
N ILE A 279 -21.54 -4.13 -12.02
CA ILE A 279 -20.66 -5.11 -11.39
C ILE A 279 -21.45 -6.35 -10.97
N PHE A 280 -22.56 -6.19 -10.25
CA PHE A 280 -23.30 -7.35 -9.75
C PHE A 280 -23.93 -8.16 -10.88
N SER A 281 -24.36 -7.54 -12.00
CA SER A 281 -24.84 -8.30 -13.16
C SER A 281 -23.82 -9.31 -13.70
N VAL A 282 -22.53 -8.97 -13.65
CA VAL A 282 -21.45 -9.84 -14.10
C VAL A 282 -21.12 -10.88 -13.04
N ILE A 283 -21.05 -10.51 -11.75
CA ILE A 283 -20.85 -11.46 -10.65
C ILE A 283 -21.91 -12.56 -10.70
N HIS A 284 -23.19 -12.18 -10.79
CA HIS A 284 -24.29 -13.13 -10.85
C HIS A 284 -24.28 -14.01 -12.10
N ARG A 285 -23.84 -13.48 -13.26
CA ARG A 285 -23.61 -14.32 -14.46
C ARG A 285 -22.55 -15.40 -14.21
N TYR A 286 -21.47 -15.06 -13.52
CA TYR A 286 -20.44 -16.04 -13.17
C TYR A 286 -20.95 -17.03 -12.11
N HIS A 287 -21.59 -16.55 -11.04
CA HIS A 287 -22.13 -17.40 -9.97
C HIS A 287 -23.19 -18.38 -10.47
N ALA A 288 -24.02 -18.00 -11.45
CA ALA A 288 -25.00 -18.90 -12.08
C ALA A 288 -24.39 -20.18 -12.69
N ARG A 289 -23.09 -20.17 -12.99
CA ARG A 289 -22.35 -21.34 -13.52
C ARG A 289 -21.69 -22.16 -12.42
N VAL A 290 -21.53 -21.61 -11.22
CA VAL A 290 -20.85 -22.24 -10.08
C VAL A 290 -21.88 -22.93 -9.20
N ARG A 291 -22.36 -24.08 -9.66
CA ARG A 291 -23.32 -24.93 -8.94
C ARG A 291 -23.04 -26.41 -9.22
N GLY A 292 -23.41 -27.26 -8.27
CA GLY A 292 -23.28 -28.70 -8.40
C GLY A 292 -23.68 -29.42 -7.12
N ASP A 293 -23.30 -30.69 -7.03
CA ASP A 293 -23.66 -31.51 -5.87
C ASP A 293 -23.03 -31.00 -4.57
N GLY A 294 -23.88 -30.51 -3.66
CA GLY A 294 -23.52 -29.93 -2.36
C GLY A 294 -23.04 -28.48 -2.38
N TYR A 295 -23.23 -27.71 -3.46
CA TYR A 295 -22.92 -26.26 -3.50
C TYR A 295 -23.70 -25.49 -4.59
N ASP A 296 -24.10 -24.27 -4.27
CA ASP A 296 -24.62 -23.27 -5.22
C ASP A 296 -24.09 -21.89 -4.83
N ALA A 297 -23.38 -21.21 -5.73
CA ALA A 297 -22.84 -19.88 -5.48
C ALA A 297 -23.90 -18.77 -5.41
N ASN A 298 -25.19 -19.08 -5.61
CA ASN A 298 -26.30 -18.16 -5.36
C ASN A 298 -27.08 -18.49 -4.08
N ASP A 299 -26.62 -19.44 -3.27
CA ASP A 299 -27.24 -19.76 -1.99
C ASP A 299 -27.12 -18.57 -1.00
N PRO A 300 -28.25 -17.99 -0.55
CA PRO A 300 -28.25 -16.88 0.40
C PRO A 300 -27.53 -17.18 1.72
N GLU A 301 -27.53 -18.43 2.18
CA GLU A 301 -26.85 -18.83 3.42
C GLU A 301 -25.32 -18.74 3.26
N LEU A 302 -24.81 -19.13 2.09
CA LEU A 302 -23.39 -18.99 1.78
C LEU A 302 -22.99 -17.53 1.63
N HIS A 303 -23.88 -16.67 1.13
CA HIS A 303 -23.67 -15.23 1.11
C HIS A 303 -23.65 -14.63 2.52
N ARG A 304 -24.53 -15.08 3.42
CA ARG A 304 -24.53 -14.68 4.83
C ARG A 304 -23.19 -15.01 5.49
N TRP A 305 -22.72 -16.24 5.36
CA TRP A 305 -21.41 -16.62 5.91
C TRP A 305 -20.27 -15.81 5.29
N THR A 306 -20.27 -15.64 3.97
CA THR A 306 -19.26 -14.83 3.27
C THR A 306 -19.25 -13.38 3.79
N ALA A 307 -20.42 -12.74 3.92
CA ALA A 307 -20.55 -11.39 4.46
C ALA A 307 -20.09 -11.31 5.94
N ALA A 308 -20.41 -12.32 6.76
CA ALA A 308 -19.95 -12.42 8.13
C ALA A 308 -18.41 -12.44 8.20
N THR A 309 -17.75 -13.27 7.38
CA THR A 309 -16.28 -13.32 7.35
C THR A 309 -15.64 -12.01 6.93
N LEU A 310 -16.27 -11.26 6.01
CA LEU A 310 -15.79 -9.94 5.60
C LEU A 310 -15.90 -8.94 6.77
N PHE A 311 -17.05 -8.89 7.44
CA PHE A 311 -17.25 -8.04 8.62
C PHE A 311 -16.22 -8.34 9.71
N VAL A 312 -16.08 -9.61 10.11
CA VAL A 312 -15.13 -10.00 11.17
C VAL A 312 -13.70 -9.70 10.76
N SER A 313 -13.35 -9.84 9.48
CA SER A 313 -11.99 -9.49 9.01
C SER A 313 -11.64 -8.02 9.25
N LEU A 314 -12.62 -7.11 9.11
CA LEU A 314 -12.44 -5.69 9.41
C LEU A 314 -12.26 -5.47 10.92
N VAL A 315 -13.08 -6.14 11.73
CA VAL A 315 -13.01 -6.07 13.21
C VAL A 315 -11.66 -6.55 13.70
N VAL A 316 -11.24 -7.78 13.36
CA VAL A 316 -10.00 -8.36 13.91
C VAL A 316 -8.75 -7.58 13.50
N VAL A 317 -8.72 -7.01 12.29
CA VAL A 317 -7.61 -6.13 11.87
C VAL A 317 -7.64 -4.81 12.61
N HIS A 318 -8.82 -4.19 12.75
CA HIS A 318 -8.96 -2.94 13.52
C HIS A 318 -8.49 -3.15 14.96
N GLU A 319 -9.00 -4.19 15.62
CA GLU A 319 -8.70 -4.44 17.03
C GLU A 319 -7.24 -4.79 17.27
N ALA A 320 -6.60 -5.51 16.34
CA ALA A 320 -5.18 -5.79 16.40
C ALA A 320 -4.33 -4.51 16.33
N LEU A 321 -4.68 -3.56 15.46
CA LEU A 321 -3.81 -2.41 15.17
C LEU A 321 -4.17 -1.13 15.93
N PHE A 322 -5.45 -0.90 16.19
CA PHE A 322 -5.97 0.36 16.71
C PHE A 322 -6.73 0.18 18.03
N GLY A 323 -6.87 -1.05 18.52
CA GLY A 323 -7.60 -1.38 19.74
C GLY A 323 -9.10 -1.58 19.51
N LYS A 324 -9.80 -1.91 20.60
CA LYS A 324 -11.21 -2.30 20.58
C LYS A 324 -12.10 -1.22 19.99
N ILE A 325 -13.06 -1.62 19.17
CA ILE A 325 -14.10 -0.73 18.66
C ILE A 325 -15.15 -0.56 19.76
N GLU A 326 -15.53 0.68 20.07
CA GLU A 326 -16.61 0.94 21.02
C GLU A 326 -17.92 0.28 20.56
N ARG A 327 -18.64 -0.36 21.49
CA ARG A 327 -19.83 -1.16 21.19
C ARG A 327 -20.87 -0.42 20.31
N PRO A 328 -21.24 0.85 20.56
CA PRO A 328 -22.21 1.55 19.71
C PRO A 328 -21.72 1.73 18.26
N ARG A 329 -20.42 1.99 18.07
CA ARG A 329 -19.82 2.11 16.74
C ARG A 329 -19.74 0.75 16.05
N LEU A 330 -19.43 -0.31 16.79
CA LEU A 330 -19.43 -1.69 16.28
C LEU A 330 -20.83 -2.14 15.85
N GLU A 331 -21.87 -1.84 16.63
CA GLU A 331 -23.26 -2.14 16.29
C GLU A 331 -23.75 -1.38 15.04
N ALA A 332 -23.35 -0.11 14.88
CA ALA A 332 -23.64 0.65 13.66
C ALA A 332 -22.91 0.08 12.44
N MET A 333 -21.60 -0.20 12.59
CA MET A 333 -20.80 -0.84 11.55
C MET A 333 -21.36 -2.20 11.14
N TYR A 334 -21.86 -2.97 12.11
CA TYR A 334 -22.47 -4.28 11.91
C TYR A 334 -23.73 -4.21 11.04
N ARG A 335 -24.65 -3.27 11.31
CA ARG A 335 -25.84 -3.07 10.47
C ARG A 335 -25.46 -2.68 9.04
N GLN A 336 -24.46 -1.84 8.88
CA GLN A 336 -23.92 -1.46 7.57
C GLN A 336 -23.31 -2.66 6.81
N ALA A 337 -22.69 -3.61 7.52
CA ALA A 337 -22.03 -4.77 6.93
C ALA A 337 -22.96 -5.74 6.20
N ALA A 338 -24.28 -5.66 6.44
CA ALA A 338 -25.28 -6.37 5.65
C ALA A 338 -25.16 -6.11 4.15
N VAL A 339 -24.62 -4.94 3.74
CA VAL A 339 -24.39 -4.58 2.34
C VAL A 339 -23.57 -5.63 1.58
N PHE A 340 -22.65 -6.34 2.24
CA PHE A 340 -21.86 -7.39 1.61
C PHE A 340 -22.74 -8.58 1.20
N GLY A 341 -23.74 -8.93 2.02
CA GLY A 341 -24.66 -10.01 1.71
C GLY A 341 -25.75 -9.57 0.73
N THR A 342 -26.39 -8.42 0.97
CA THR A 342 -27.53 -7.94 0.17
C THR A 342 -27.14 -7.64 -1.28
N SER A 343 -25.90 -7.19 -1.50
CA SER A 343 -25.29 -7.03 -2.83
C SER A 343 -25.17 -8.33 -3.63
N LEU A 344 -25.20 -9.49 -2.96
CA LEU A 344 -25.14 -10.81 -3.56
C LEU A 344 -26.49 -11.54 -3.55
N ARG A 345 -27.61 -10.85 -3.25
CA ARG A 345 -28.98 -11.43 -3.12
C ARG A 345 -29.25 -12.18 -1.84
N MET A 346 -28.48 -11.95 -0.77
CA MET A 346 -28.91 -12.36 0.56
C MET A 346 -30.10 -11.48 1.00
N PRO A 347 -31.26 -12.04 1.36
CA PRO A 347 -32.36 -11.25 1.92
C PRO A 347 -31.91 -10.53 3.19
N PRO A 348 -32.30 -9.25 3.41
CA PRO A 348 -31.93 -8.50 4.61
C PRO A 348 -32.31 -9.21 5.91
N GLU A 349 -33.42 -9.93 5.92
CA GLU A 349 -33.96 -10.65 7.09
C GLU A 349 -33.08 -11.85 7.48
N LEU A 350 -32.22 -12.32 6.57
CA LEU A 350 -31.29 -13.41 6.85
C LEU A 350 -30.08 -12.93 7.66
N TRP A 351 -29.75 -11.64 7.59
CA TRP A 351 -28.73 -11.03 8.45
C TRP A 351 -29.23 -11.02 9.90
N PRO A 352 -28.42 -11.44 10.89
CA PRO A 352 -28.88 -11.45 12.28
C PRO A 352 -29.38 -10.07 12.74
N ALA A 353 -30.40 -10.03 13.60
CA ALA A 353 -31.07 -8.76 13.92
C ALA A 353 -30.21 -7.89 14.86
N THR A 354 -29.37 -8.53 15.67
CA THR A 354 -28.51 -7.86 16.65
C THR A 354 -27.07 -8.35 16.56
N LEU A 355 -26.14 -7.51 17.05
CA LEU A 355 -24.73 -7.88 17.14
C LEU A 355 -24.50 -9.10 18.05
N ASP A 356 -25.30 -9.26 19.11
CA ASP A 356 -25.19 -10.41 20.02
C ASP A 356 -25.65 -11.72 19.33
N GLU A 357 -26.75 -11.68 18.57
CA GLU A 357 -27.18 -12.80 17.71
C GLU A 357 -26.15 -13.14 16.63
N PHE A 358 -25.49 -12.12 16.07
CA PHE A 358 -24.41 -12.32 15.12
C PHE A 358 -23.23 -13.06 15.72
N TRP A 359 -22.79 -12.70 16.93
CA TRP A 359 -21.68 -13.40 17.57
C TRP A 359 -22.05 -14.84 17.93
N ALA A 360 -23.28 -15.09 18.38
CA ALA A 360 -23.77 -16.46 18.58
C ALA A 360 -23.73 -17.28 17.28
N TYR A 361 -24.21 -16.71 16.17
CA TYR A 361 -24.11 -17.33 14.84
C TYR A 361 -22.67 -17.57 14.41
N TRP A 362 -21.78 -16.58 14.58
CA TRP A 362 -20.37 -16.70 14.23
C TRP A 362 -19.68 -17.82 15.01
N ASP A 363 -19.89 -17.87 16.32
CA ASP A 363 -19.30 -18.88 17.19
C ASP A 363 -19.83 -20.28 16.83
N GLU A 364 -21.14 -20.43 16.59
CA GLU A 364 -21.72 -21.70 16.12
C GLU A 364 -21.09 -22.17 14.81
N GLN A 365 -20.94 -21.28 13.82
CA GLN A 365 -20.29 -21.64 12.54
C GLN A 365 -18.83 -22.03 12.74
N VAL A 366 -18.08 -21.26 13.54
CA VAL A 366 -16.68 -21.58 13.88
C VAL A 366 -16.58 -22.90 14.64
N GLU A 367 -17.58 -23.32 15.40
CA GLU A 367 -17.63 -24.57 16.17
C GLU A 367 -18.18 -25.79 15.42
N THR A 368 -19.00 -25.59 14.38
CA THR A 368 -19.68 -26.68 13.68
C THR A 368 -19.17 -26.94 12.26
N LEU A 369 -18.67 -25.93 11.56
CA LEU A 369 -18.17 -26.10 10.19
C LEU A 369 -16.93 -27.03 10.15
N GLU A 370 -16.83 -27.86 9.13
CA GLU A 370 -15.75 -28.84 8.96
C GLU A 370 -14.73 -28.34 7.92
N VAL A 371 -13.46 -28.19 8.31
CA VAL A 371 -12.38 -27.95 7.35
C VAL A 371 -12.10 -29.23 6.58
N THR A 372 -12.63 -29.33 5.36
CA THR A 372 -12.44 -30.48 4.47
C THR A 372 -11.02 -30.54 3.87
N ASP A 373 -10.67 -31.65 3.23
CA ASP A 373 -9.39 -31.77 2.52
C ASP A 373 -9.27 -30.78 1.36
N GLU A 374 -10.36 -30.50 0.64
CA GLU A 374 -10.39 -29.44 -0.38
C GLU A 374 -10.11 -28.07 0.24
N ALA A 375 -10.66 -27.79 1.43
CA ALA A 375 -10.38 -26.55 2.14
C ALA A 375 -8.90 -26.44 2.52
N ARG A 376 -8.27 -27.53 2.98
CA ARG A 376 -6.82 -27.57 3.30
C ARG A 376 -5.96 -27.38 2.05
N GLU A 377 -6.35 -27.92 0.90
CA GLU A 377 -5.64 -27.70 -0.36
C GLU A 377 -5.75 -26.25 -0.83
N LEU A 378 -6.95 -25.66 -0.79
CA LEU A 378 -7.17 -24.25 -1.13
C LEU A 378 -6.42 -23.31 -0.17
N ALA A 379 -6.40 -23.62 1.13
CA ALA A 379 -5.64 -22.89 2.13
C ALA A 379 -4.14 -22.92 1.81
N ARG A 380 -3.59 -24.10 1.47
CA ARG A 380 -2.19 -24.23 1.04
C ARG A 380 -1.90 -23.39 -0.21
N ALA A 381 -2.79 -23.42 -1.20
CA ALA A 381 -2.67 -22.61 -2.41
C ALA A 381 -2.73 -21.10 -2.14
N LEU A 382 -3.54 -20.66 -1.16
CA LEU A 382 -3.66 -19.25 -0.76
C LEU A 382 -2.40 -18.76 -0.02
N LEU A 383 -1.87 -19.58 0.89
CA LEU A 383 -0.81 -19.21 1.81
C LEU A 383 0.58 -19.41 1.19
N TRP A 384 0.74 -20.39 0.30
CA TRP A 384 1.97 -20.68 -0.45
C TRP A 384 1.73 -20.65 -1.97
N PRO A 385 1.37 -19.50 -2.53
CA PRO A 385 1.04 -19.41 -3.94
C PRO A 385 2.26 -19.53 -4.86
N ALA A 386 2.13 -20.34 -5.91
CA ALA A 386 3.13 -20.47 -6.96
C ALA A 386 3.02 -19.32 -7.97
N GLY A 387 4.16 -18.82 -8.47
CA GLY A 387 4.18 -17.89 -9.61
C GLY A 387 3.77 -16.44 -9.30
N LEU A 388 3.80 -16.00 -8.03
CA LEU A 388 3.57 -14.59 -7.71
C LEU A 388 4.70 -13.68 -8.25
N PRO A 389 4.36 -12.46 -8.71
CA PRO A 389 5.37 -11.44 -8.97
C PRO A 389 6.12 -11.10 -7.67
N TRP A 390 7.39 -10.71 -7.81
CA TRP A 390 8.33 -10.60 -6.69
C TRP A 390 7.84 -9.70 -5.55
N ASN A 391 7.12 -8.63 -5.86
CA ASN A 391 6.58 -7.68 -4.89
C ASN A 391 5.49 -8.29 -4.02
N LEU A 392 4.58 -9.09 -4.60
CA LEU A 392 3.56 -9.81 -3.82
C LEU A 392 4.20 -10.94 -3.01
N ARG A 393 5.20 -11.63 -3.57
CA ARG A 393 5.96 -12.69 -2.87
C ARG A 393 6.69 -12.16 -1.63
N ALA A 394 7.13 -10.91 -1.63
CA ALA A 394 7.79 -10.31 -0.46
C ALA A 394 6.83 -10.10 0.73
N VAL A 395 5.53 -9.93 0.47
CA VAL A 395 4.51 -9.66 1.50
C VAL A 395 3.93 -10.96 2.09
N THR A 396 4.03 -12.09 1.40
CA THR A 396 3.38 -13.34 1.85
C THR A 396 3.83 -13.88 3.21
N PRO A 397 5.10 -13.77 3.67
CA PRO A 397 5.45 -14.19 5.03
C PRO A 397 4.74 -13.35 6.10
N PHE A 398 4.64 -12.04 5.85
CA PHE A 398 3.94 -11.12 6.74
C PHE A 398 2.43 -11.39 6.78
N ALA A 399 1.80 -11.57 5.61
CA ALA A 399 0.37 -11.89 5.53
C ALA A 399 0.02 -13.21 6.23
N ARG A 400 0.86 -14.25 6.08
CA ARG A 400 0.72 -15.53 6.80
C ARG A 400 0.84 -15.36 8.31
N LEU A 401 1.81 -14.56 8.77
CA LEU A 401 2.00 -14.27 10.18
C LEU A 401 0.74 -13.61 10.78
N MET A 402 0.21 -12.57 10.12
CA MET A 402 -1.02 -11.91 10.56
C MET A 402 -2.19 -12.91 10.59
N THR A 403 -2.38 -13.67 9.51
CA THR A 403 -3.49 -14.62 9.39
C THR A 403 -3.48 -15.69 10.48
N ALA A 404 -2.32 -16.28 10.77
CA ALA A 404 -2.16 -17.33 11.79
C ALA A 404 -2.56 -16.86 13.20
N HIS A 405 -2.34 -15.58 13.51
CA HIS A 405 -2.65 -14.99 14.82
C HIS A 405 -4.03 -14.33 14.91
N LEU A 406 -4.65 -14.01 13.77
CA LEU A 406 -5.99 -13.43 13.72
C LEU A 406 -7.10 -14.49 13.61
N LEU A 407 -6.80 -15.67 13.07
CA LEU A 407 -7.78 -16.75 12.91
C LEU A 407 -8.33 -17.26 14.25
N PRO A 408 -9.59 -17.71 14.31
CA PRO A 408 -10.09 -18.46 15.46
C PRO A 408 -9.20 -19.67 15.73
N ALA A 409 -8.89 -19.93 17.00
CA ALA A 409 -7.90 -20.93 17.40
C ALA A 409 -8.19 -22.32 16.81
N ARG A 410 -9.46 -22.71 16.71
CA ARG A 410 -9.86 -23.99 16.09
C ARG A 410 -9.48 -24.04 14.61
N LEU A 411 -9.85 -23.05 13.82
CA LEU A 411 -9.54 -23.00 12.38
C LEU A 411 -8.04 -22.91 12.13
N ALA A 412 -7.31 -22.15 12.95
CA ALA A 412 -5.85 -22.10 12.90
C ALA A 412 -5.23 -23.50 13.07
N ARG A 413 -5.73 -24.32 14.00
CA ARG A 413 -5.30 -25.72 14.16
C ARG A 413 -5.63 -26.58 12.94
N GLU A 414 -6.86 -26.54 12.46
CA GLU A 414 -7.31 -27.39 11.34
C GLU A 414 -6.61 -27.05 10.02
N TYR A 415 -6.13 -25.81 9.86
CA TYR A 415 -5.28 -25.38 8.74
C TYR A 415 -3.77 -25.56 8.98
N GLY A 416 -3.34 -26.02 10.15
CA GLY A 416 -1.92 -26.20 10.49
C GLY A 416 -1.14 -24.89 10.66
N LEU A 417 -1.80 -23.85 11.18
CA LEU A 417 -1.28 -22.49 11.39
C LEU A 417 -1.11 -22.14 12.87
N GLU A 418 -0.93 -23.14 13.73
CA GLU A 418 -0.77 -22.91 15.16
C GLU A 418 0.38 -21.94 15.47
N PRO A 419 0.12 -20.87 16.25
CA PRO A 419 1.15 -19.98 16.72
C PRO A 419 2.26 -20.70 17.51
N SER A 420 3.51 -20.34 17.23
CA SER A 420 4.66 -20.71 18.07
C SER A 420 5.07 -19.52 18.94
N ALA A 421 5.91 -19.74 19.95
CA ALA A 421 6.45 -18.64 20.77
C ALA A 421 7.20 -17.60 19.91
N LEU A 422 7.92 -18.05 18.88
CA LEU A 422 8.61 -17.17 17.94
C LEU A 422 7.62 -16.36 17.09
N SER A 423 6.60 -17.02 16.51
CA SER A 423 5.62 -16.31 15.69
C SER A 423 4.76 -15.35 16.52
N TRP A 424 4.49 -15.67 17.79
CA TRP A 424 3.85 -14.76 18.73
C TRP A 424 4.67 -13.48 18.93
N ALA A 425 5.97 -13.59 19.20
CA ALA A 425 6.83 -12.41 19.35
C ALA A 425 6.91 -11.60 18.05
N GLN A 426 7.01 -12.27 16.89
CA GLN A 426 6.99 -11.63 15.58
C GLN A 426 5.68 -10.89 15.30
N TYR A 427 4.54 -11.51 15.63
CA TYR A 427 3.22 -10.91 15.46
C TYR A 427 3.05 -9.65 16.29
N HIS A 428 3.38 -9.69 17.60
CA HIS A 428 3.28 -8.51 18.46
C HIS A 428 4.23 -7.40 18.03
N ALA A 429 5.45 -7.72 17.60
CA ALA A 429 6.38 -6.74 17.06
C ALA A 429 5.86 -6.12 15.74
N ALA A 430 5.32 -6.93 14.85
CA ALA A 430 4.71 -6.51 13.59
C ALA A 430 3.50 -5.59 13.82
N VAL A 431 2.58 -5.99 14.70
CA VAL A 431 1.41 -5.23 15.10
C VAL A 431 1.81 -3.91 15.74
N ALA A 432 2.72 -3.92 16.72
CA ALA A 432 3.18 -2.70 17.37
C ALA A 432 3.85 -1.73 16.38
N ALA A 433 4.67 -2.25 15.47
CA ALA A 433 5.28 -1.46 14.40
C ALA A 433 4.22 -0.88 13.47
N MET A 434 3.23 -1.67 13.04
CA MET A 434 2.18 -1.22 12.13
C MET A 434 1.22 -0.22 12.79
N ALA A 435 0.77 -0.49 14.01
CA ALA A 435 -0.04 0.40 14.85
C ALA A 435 0.64 1.77 15.06
N THR A 436 1.98 1.77 15.14
CA THR A 436 2.77 3.00 15.27
C THR A 436 2.97 3.69 13.92
N VAL A 437 3.37 2.96 12.89
CA VAL A 437 3.77 3.55 11.61
C VAL A 437 2.57 3.93 10.76
N TYR A 438 1.58 3.04 10.63
CA TYR A 438 0.48 3.19 9.69
C TYR A 438 -0.33 4.47 9.90
N PRO A 439 -0.80 4.84 11.11
CA PRO A 439 -1.54 6.10 11.32
C PRO A 439 -0.73 7.37 11.03
N ARG A 440 0.60 7.26 10.96
CA ARG A 440 1.52 8.38 10.67
C ARG A 440 1.83 8.49 9.17
N LEU A 441 1.40 7.52 8.37
CA LEU A 441 1.51 7.58 6.92
C LEU A 441 0.47 8.56 6.36
N PRO A 442 0.83 9.36 5.34
CA PRO A 442 -0.15 10.22 4.67
C PRO A 442 -1.20 9.38 3.95
N ASP A 443 -2.40 9.93 3.79
CA ASP A 443 -3.54 9.32 3.09
C ASP A 443 -3.17 8.83 1.69
N SER A 444 -2.30 9.55 0.98
CA SER A 444 -1.78 9.16 -0.34
C SER A 444 -1.10 7.79 -0.36
N VAL A 445 -0.54 7.35 0.78
CA VAL A 445 0.05 6.01 0.96
C VAL A 445 -0.97 5.04 1.53
N ARG A 446 -1.76 5.48 2.53
CA ARG A 446 -2.74 4.62 3.23
C ARG A 446 -3.90 4.21 2.33
N HIS A 447 -4.23 5.01 1.32
CA HIS A 447 -5.38 4.82 0.41
C HIS A 447 -4.92 4.52 -1.02
N ARG A 448 -3.64 4.24 -1.24
CA ARG A 448 -3.06 4.11 -2.58
C ARG A 448 -3.72 2.96 -3.35
N MET A 449 -3.78 1.78 -2.74
CA MET A 449 -4.37 0.61 -3.38
C MET A 449 -5.88 0.77 -3.54
N HIS A 450 -6.57 1.34 -2.54
CA HIS A 450 -7.98 1.70 -2.65
C HIS A 450 -8.25 2.58 -3.88
N ASN A 451 -7.50 3.66 -4.06
CA ASN A 451 -7.64 4.57 -5.21
C ASN A 451 -7.34 3.85 -6.55
N GLU A 452 -6.31 3.00 -6.60
CA GLU A 452 -6.02 2.17 -7.78
C GLU A 452 -7.18 1.24 -8.12
N TYR A 453 -7.83 0.65 -7.11
CA TYR A 453 -8.99 -0.23 -7.27
C TYR A 453 -10.28 0.51 -7.61
N MET A 454 -10.47 1.74 -7.13
CA MET A 454 -11.59 2.60 -7.55
C MET A 454 -11.47 2.97 -9.04
N ALA A 455 -10.27 3.38 -9.48
CA ALA A 455 -10.03 3.63 -10.90
C ALA A 455 -10.19 2.36 -11.75
N ASP A 456 -9.87 1.18 -11.20
CA ASP A 456 -10.12 -0.09 -11.88
C ASP A 456 -11.61 -0.46 -11.94
N LEU A 457 -12.38 -0.16 -10.88
CA LEU A 457 -13.83 -0.28 -10.84
C LEU A 457 -14.48 0.55 -11.94
N GLU A 458 -14.13 1.85 -12.05
CA GLU A 458 -14.65 2.74 -13.11
C GLU A 458 -14.37 2.17 -14.51
N ARG A 459 -13.12 1.74 -14.76
CA ARG A 459 -12.73 1.10 -16.03
C ARG A 459 -13.48 -0.20 -16.29
N ALA A 460 -13.77 -0.97 -15.25
CA ALA A 460 -14.53 -2.21 -15.36
C ALA A 460 -16.00 -1.91 -15.71
N VAL A 461 -16.63 -0.93 -15.07
CA VAL A 461 -18.01 -0.51 -15.34
C VAL A 461 -18.15 -0.04 -16.78
N ALA A 462 -17.30 0.90 -17.22
CA ALA A 462 -17.31 1.38 -18.61
C ALA A 462 -17.13 0.25 -19.64
N ARG A 463 -16.34 -0.77 -19.30
CA ARG A 463 -16.16 -1.95 -20.15
C ARG A 463 -17.39 -2.84 -20.18
N ILE A 464 -18.01 -3.10 -19.03
CA ILE A 464 -19.23 -3.90 -18.93
C ILE A 464 -20.36 -3.27 -19.74
N GLU A 465 -20.52 -1.94 -19.66
CA GLU A 465 -21.51 -1.22 -20.44
C GLU A 465 -21.30 -1.39 -21.96
N LYS A 466 -20.03 -1.50 -22.39
CA LYS A 466 -19.67 -1.69 -23.79
C LYS A 466 -19.72 -3.16 -24.27
N THR A 467 -19.32 -4.12 -23.43
CA THR A 467 -19.04 -5.51 -23.85
C THR A 467 -19.80 -6.58 -23.06
N GLY A 468 -20.49 -6.21 -21.99
CA GLY A 468 -21.12 -7.12 -21.03
C GLY A 468 -20.15 -7.84 -20.08
N HIS A 469 -18.85 -7.56 -20.13
CA HIS A 469 -17.81 -8.26 -19.37
C HIS A 469 -16.72 -7.29 -18.84
N TRP A 470 -16.08 -7.62 -17.70
CA TRP A 470 -15.00 -6.80 -17.12
C TRP A 470 -13.57 -7.31 -17.40
N GLY A 471 -13.41 -8.40 -18.17
CA GLY A 471 -12.11 -9.02 -18.48
C GLY A 471 -11.36 -8.29 -19.60
N ARG A 472 -10.02 -8.41 -19.65
CA ARG A 472 -9.24 -7.87 -20.78
C ARG A 472 -9.28 -8.75 -22.02
N ASP A 473 -9.23 -10.06 -21.84
CA ASP A 473 -9.44 -11.07 -22.87
C ASP A 473 -9.81 -12.36 -22.12
N GLU A 474 -11.07 -12.76 -22.18
CA GLU A 474 -11.42 -14.17 -22.01
C GLU A 474 -12.17 -14.51 -23.30
N ASN A 475 -11.46 -15.07 -24.28
CA ASN A 475 -12.11 -15.94 -25.24
C ASN A 475 -12.86 -17.00 -24.43
N LEU A 476 -14.13 -17.16 -24.79
CA LEU A 476 -15.05 -18.18 -24.29
C LEU A 476 -14.39 -19.56 -24.18
#